data_AF-A0A7S4VNG2-F1
#
_entry.id   AF-A0A7S4VNG2-F1
#
_cell.length_a   1.000
_cell.length_b   1.000
_cell.length_c   1.000
_cell.angle_alpha   90.00
_cell.angle_beta   90.00
_cell.angle_gamma   90.00
#
_symmetry.space_group_name_H-M   'P 1'
#
loop_
_entity.id
_entity.type
_entity.pdbx_description
1 polymer ?
#
loop_
_entity_poly.entity_id
_entity_poly.type
_entity_poly.pdbx_seq_one_letter_code
_entity_poly.pdbx_strand_id
1 'polypeptide(L)'
;KVSLATVYISSLYDGSSSIGEGAADAKPSAVVPILLDQISQVSGGSIEVEHVIGCSAAGILGSNPVDDASSQQQKEDGKECIPVETEALPGVCVTLAVLPDVQLKTFHVMGDDIPEDLGMVSSDDWKNNVGLGNFDNGVDDEVFMLFPSPSFQNKVDKFLGGLSYAFPTSTTFGGVASTVSSLSRARLFRYSSINVGGTGQPETLTDGCVGAVLKGDIQVKVMVSQGAKPVGGIYRVVSGEGSTVGAIVLDEAATEEAQEGDEYVDDGEDDDDDEEVEEEDEKKRKNAEMAAAYAKARIPKPILAEANFIMRTLSDDDQAFMRRALLIGLERGGAMGRTPNELLRLAQGEGHRFTVHQVASAGMKDGSVTLPLGSVDIERGQRLRFFVRDGGFAKREVDALWMGYKKTCLQDLMMDGGDDDGESSTFTPSACMVMPTMDRGAKLFGTSKSGSKGYESSAVA
;
A
#
# COMPACT_ATOMS: atom_id res chain seq x y z
N LYS A 1 -5.61 12.61 -27.09
CA LYS A 1 -4.78 13.32 -26.09
C LYS A 1 -4.74 12.48 -24.83
N VAL A 2 -3.55 12.14 -24.34
CA VAL A 2 -3.34 11.41 -23.09
C VAL A 2 -2.85 12.42 -22.06
N SER A 3 -3.64 12.65 -21.01
CA SER A 3 -3.33 13.64 -19.97
C SER A 3 -2.19 13.15 -19.07
N LEU A 4 -2.20 11.87 -18.71
CA LEU A 4 -1.19 11.27 -17.84
C LEU A 4 -0.84 9.85 -18.30
N ALA A 5 0.46 9.55 -18.37
CA ALA A 5 0.97 8.19 -18.47
C ALA A 5 1.73 7.84 -17.19
N THR A 6 1.43 6.68 -16.60
CA THR A 6 2.19 6.13 -15.47
C THR A 6 3.01 4.94 -15.93
N VAL A 7 4.30 4.92 -15.61
CA VAL A 7 5.23 3.89 -16.10
C VAL A 7 5.93 3.21 -14.94
N TYR A 8 5.79 1.89 -14.85
CA TYR A 8 6.53 1.05 -13.91
C TYR A 8 7.52 0.18 -14.68
N ILE A 9 8.81 0.31 -14.37
CA ILE A 9 9.89 -0.36 -15.11
C ILE A 9 10.59 -1.31 -14.17
N SER A 10 10.76 -2.56 -14.57
CA SER A 10 11.51 -3.52 -13.78
C SER A 10 12.94 -3.01 -13.64
N SER A 11 13.48 -3.00 -12.43
CA SER A 11 14.86 -2.54 -12.21
C SER A 11 15.90 -3.40 -12.94
N LEU A 12 15.50 -4.55 -13.50
CA LEU A 12 16.32 -5.41 -14.35
C LEU A 12 16.43 -4.91 -15.80
N TYR A 13 15.48 -4.10 -16.27
CA TYR A 13 15.49 -3.49 -17.61
C TYR A 13 16.32 -2.20 -17.67
N ASP A 14 16.53 -1.53 -16.53
CA ASP A 14 17.29 -0.29 -16.49
C ASP A 14 18.80 -0.60 -16.53
N GLY A 15 19.34 -0.61 -17.75
CA GLY A 15 20.70 -1.01 -18.05
C GLY A 15 21.76 -0.17 -17.34
N SER A 16 22.12 -0.54 -16.11
CA SER A 16 23.38 -0.15 -15.47
C SER A 16 23.78 -1.15 -14.38
N SER A 17 24.14 -2.37 -14.78
CA SER A 17 24.92 -3.31 -13.96
C SER A 17 26.43 -3.01 -13.97
N SER A 18 26.87 -1.84 -14.44
CA SER A 18 28.25 -1.39 -14.28
C SER A 18 28.38 -0.48 -13.06
N ILE A 19 28.72 -1.11 -11.93
CA ILE A 19 29.33 -0.45 -10.78
C ILE A 19 30.66 0.15 -11.28
N GLY A 20 30.67 1.45 -11.55
CA GLY A 20 31.84 2.23 -11.92
C GLY A 20 31.72 3.60 -11.24
N GLU A 21 32.81 4.06 -10.64
CA GLU A 21 32.88 5.25 -9.77
C GLU A 21 32.27 6.49 -10.43
N GLY A 22 31.24 7.06 -9.81
CA GLY A 22 30.58 8.30 -10.23
C GLY A 22 29.07 8.16 -10.37
N ALA A 23 28.33 8.55 -9.33
CA ALA A 23 26.86 8.59 -9.32
C ALA A 23 26.23 9.48 -10.42
N ALA A 24 27.02 10.29 -11.13
CA ALA A 24 26.57 11.23 -12.14
C ALA A 24 26.43 10.62 -13.56
N ASP A 25 26.99 9.42 -13.81
CA ASP A 25 27.10 8.84 -15.17
C ASP A 25 26.22 7.61 -15.40
N ALA A 26 25.22 7.38 -14.54
CA ALA A 26 24.25 6.33 -14.79
C ALA A 26 23.42 6.69 -16.03
N LYS A 27 23.58 5.92 -17.11
CA LYS A 27 22.83 6.17 -18.35
C LYS A 27 21.33 6.24 -18.02
N PRO A 28 20.60 7.24 -18.56
CA PRO A 28 19.16 7.34 -18.36
C PRO A 28 18.48 6.12 -18.97
N SER A 29 17.39 5.67 -18.35
CA SER A 29 16.56 4.60 -18.91
C SER A 29 16.06 5.05 -20.28
N ALA A 30 16.31 4.23 -21.30
CA ALA A 30 15.82 4.52 -22.65
C ALA A 30 14.31 4.26 -22.78
N VAL A 31 13.66 3.64 -21.79
CA VAL A 31 12.27 3.18 -21.89
C VAL A 31 11.29 4.33 -22.08
N VAL A 32 11.37 5.40 -21.29
CA VAL A 32 10.44 6.54 -21.43
C VAL A 32 10.65 7.28 -22.76
N PRO A 33 11.89 7.59 -23.18
CA PRO A 33 12.14 8.09 -24.53
C PRO A 33 11.59 7.19 -25.65
N ILE A 34 11.83 5.87 -25.57
CA ILE A 34 11.32 4.89 -26.54
C ILE A 34 9.80 4.85 -26.53
N LEU A 35 9.16 4.87 -25.36
CA LEU A 35 7.71 4.90 -25.23
C LEU A 35 7.11 6.11 -25.96
N LEU A 36 7.65 7.31 -25.69
CA LEU A 36 7.16 8.54 -26.32
C LEU A 36 7.38 8.53 -27.84
N ASP A 37 8.54 8.06 -28.30
CA ASP A 37 8.84 7.91 -29.73
C ASP A 37 7.90 6.89 -30.40
N GLN A 38 7.66 5.74 -29.79
CA GLN A 38 6.74 4.72 -30.30
C GLN A 38 5.30 5.22 -30.36
N ILE A 39 4.81 5.93 -29.33
CA ILE A 39 3.47 6.54 -29.36
C ILE A 39 3.35 7.54 -30.50
N SER A 40 4.37 8.39 -30.68
CA SER A 40 4.40 9.37 -31.77
C SER A 40 4.39 8.69 -33.15
N GLN A 41 5.22 7.66 -33.34
CA GLN A 41 5.33 6.91 -34.59
C GLN A 41 4.04 6.17 -34.94
N VAL A 42 3.48 5.40 -34.00
CA VAL A 42 2.27 4.57 -34.23
C VAL A 42 1.05 5.45 -34.46
N SER A 43 0.93 6.57 -33.75
CA SER A 43 -0.20 7.48 -33.91
C SER A 43 -0.06 8.44 -35.10
N GLY A 44 1.10 8.47 -35.78
CA GLY A 44 1.41 9.50 -36.76
C GLY A 44 1.36 10.92 -36.19
N GLY A 45 1.66 11.07 -34.89
CA GLY A 45 1.57 12.33 -34.14
C GLY A 45 0.15 12.74 -33.72
N SER A 46 -0.87 11.91 -33.92
CA SER A 46 -2.25 12.24 -33.52
C SER A 46 -2.51 12.06 -32.02
N ILE A 47 -1.67 11.28 -31.33
CA ILE A 47 -1.73 11.10 -29.88
C ILE A 47 -0.56 11.85 -29.24
N GLU A 48 -0.90 12.89 -28.49
CA GLU A 48 0.04 13.60 -27.62
C GLU A 48 -0.09 13.09 -26.17
N VAL A 49 1.04 12.82 -25.53
CA VAL A 49 1.15 12.50 -24.09
C VAL A 49 1.66 13.74 -23.37
N GLU A 50 0.85 14.33 -22.48
CA GLU A 50 1.22 15.58 -21.82
C GLU A 50 2.16 15.39 -20.65
N HIS A 51 1.96 14.32 -19.88
CA HIS A 51 2.73 14.04 -18.67
C HIS A 51 3.07 12.56 -18.59
N VAL A 52 4.31 12.25 -18.19
CA VAL A 52 4.70 10.90 -17.76
C VAL A 52 5.26 11.02 -16.36
N ILE A 53 4.79 10.17 -15.45
CA ILE A 53 5.46 9.92 -14.16
C ILE A 53 5.64 8.42 -13.96
N GLY A 54 6.52 8.02 -13.07
CA GLY A 54 6.70 6.61 -12.80
C GLY A 54 7.95 6.32 -12.00
N CYS A 55 8.20 5.03 -11.78
CA CYS A 55 9.37 4.59 -11.06
C CYS A 55 9.83 3.20 -11.47
N SER A 56 11.03 2.83 -11.03
CA SER A 56 11.47 1.45 -11.07
C SER A 56 10.67 0.62 -10.06
N ALA A 57 10.47 -0.66 -10.38
CA ALA A 57 9.80 -1.60 -9.50
C ALA A 57 10.53 -2.95 -9.45
N ALA A 58 10.45 -3.63 -8.31
CA ALA A 58 10.93 -5.01 -8.14
C ALA A 58 9.95 -6.04 -8.74
N GLY A 59 8.66 -5.70 -8.72
CA GLY A 59 7.57 -6.46 -9.32
C GLY A 59 6.67 -5.54 -10.12
N ILE A 60 6.03 -6.09 -11.14
CA ILE A 60 5.13 -5.36 -12.02
C ILE A 60 3.79 -6.07 -12.05
N LEU A 61 2.73 -5.26 -11.93
CA LEU A 61 1.39 -5.65 -12.29
C LEU A 61 1.10 -5.14 -13.70
N GLY A 62 0.56 -6.02 -14.52
CA GLY A 62 -0.02 -5.69 -15.81
C GLY A 62 -1.32 -6.45 -15.97
N SER A 63 -1.80 -6.55 -17.20
CA SER A 63 -3.01 -7.30 -17.50
C SER A 63 -2.92 -7.90 -18.88
N ASN A 64 -3.46 -9.12 -19.02
CA ASN A 64 -3.60 -9.80 -20.29
C ASN A 64 -5.07 -9.73 -20.73
N PRO A 65 -5.36 -9.42 -22.00
CA PRO A 65 -6.72 -9.52 -22.50
C PRO A 65 -7.21 -10.97 -22.40
N VAL A 66 -8.49 -11.15 -22.06
CA VAL A 66 -9.13 -12.47 -22.12
C VAL A 66 -9.33 -12.83 -23.59
N ASP A 67 -8.65 -13.89 -24.05
CA ASP A 67 -8.84 -14.46 -25.39
C ASP A 67 -10.13 -15.30 -25.42
N ASP A 68 -11.28 -14.65 -25.55
CA ASP A 68 -12.54 -15.37 -25.68
C ASP A 68 -12.86 -15.66 -27.15
N ALA A 69 -12.48 -16.86 -27.62
CA ALA A 69 -12.74 -17.33 -28.98
C ALA A 69 -14.25 -17.48 -29.32
N SER A 70 -15.14 -17.30 -28.33
CA SER A 70 -16.59 -17.46 -28.46
C SER A 70 -17.38 -16.15 -28.54
N SER A 71 -16.75 -15.01 -28.24
CA SER A 71 -17.41 -13.72 -28.10
C SER A 71 -17.26 -12.85 -29.35
N GLN A 72 -18.00 -13.17 -30.42
CA GLN A 72 -18.14 -12.31 -31.61
C GLN A 72 -18.97 -11.03 -31.36
N GLN A 73 -19.41 -10.78 -30.13
CA GLN A 73 -20.00 -9.51 -29.74
C GLN A 73 -18.93 -8.64 -29.10
N GLN A 74 -18.29 -7.80 -29.91
CA GLN A 74 -17.60 -6.61 -29.43
C GLN A 74 -18.60 -5.78 -28.64
N LYS A 75 -18.58 -5.86 -27.30
CA LYS A 75 -19.12 -4.79 -26.48
C LYS A 75 -18.23 -3.56 -26.69
N GLU A 76 -18.85 -2.40 -26.83
CA GLU A 76 -18.17 -1.10 -26.91
C GLU A 76 -17.45 -0.75 -25.59
N ASP A 77 -17.79 -1.46 -24.50
CA ASP A 77 -17.08 -1.48 -23.23
C ASP A 77 -15.91 -2.47 -23.32
N GLY A 78 -14.68 -2.03 -23.04
CA GLY A 78 -13.42 -2.73 -23.32
C GLY A 78 -13.33 -4.21 -22.94
N LYS A 79 -12.34 -4.90 -23.53
CA LYS A 79 -12.10 -6.33 -23.28
C LYS A 79 -11.81 -6.58 -21.81
N GLU A 80 -12.47 -7.58 -21.23
CA GLU A 80 -12.11 -8.14 -19.92
C GLU A 80 -10.63 -8.50 -19.93
N CYS A 81 -9.92 -8.18 -18.85
CA CYS A 81 -8.50 -8.44 -18.72
C CYS A 81 -8.23 -9.19 -17.42
N ILE A 82 -7.30 -10.14 -17.47
CA ILE A 82 -6.83 -10.88 -16.30
C ILE A 82 -5.57 -10.17 -15.80
N PRO A 83 -5.53 -9.71 -14.54
CA PRO A 83 -4.33 -9.13 -13.97
C PRO A 83 -3.20 -10.18 -13.98
N VAL A 84 -2.00 -9.74 -14.35
CA VAL A 84 -0.80 -10.56 -14.35
C VAL A 84 0.24 -9.87 -13.50
N GLU A 85 0.83 -10.66 -12.62
CA GLU A 85 1.90 -10.23 -11.77
C GLU A 85 3.21 -10.89 -12.16
N THR A 86 4.28 -10.12 -12.08
CA THR A 86 5.61 -10.59 -12.42
C THR A 86 6.65 -9.94 -11.50
N GLU A 87 7.26 -10.74 -10.64
CA GLU A 87 8.36 -10.31 -9.77
C GLU A 87 9.71 -10.84 -10.28
N ALA A 88 10.78 -10.07 -10.04
CA ALA A 88 12.16 -10.46 -10.37
C ALA A 88 12.39 -10.89 -11.84
N LEU A 89 11.50 -10.49 -12.74
CA LEU A 89 11.67 -10.63 -14.18
C LEU A 89 11.66 -9.23 -14.84
N PRO A 90 12.32 -9.09 -16.00
CA PRO A 90 12.21 -7.89 -16.80
C PRO A 90 10.74 -7.69 -17.23
N GLY A 91 10.18 -6.50 -16.99
CA GLY A 91 8.90 -6.06 -17.53
C GLY A 91 8.78 -4.52 -17.56
N VAL A 92 7.76 -4.03 -18.25
CA VAL A 92 7.32 -2.63 -18.23
C VAL A 92 5.78 -2.63 -18.19
N CYS A 93 5.20 -1.90 -17.25
CA CYS A 93 3.77 -1.58 -17.24
C CYS A 93 3.58 -0.11 -17.57
N VAL A 94 2.61 0.18 -18.43
CA VAL A 94 2.23 1.53 -18.84
C VAL A 94 0.72 1.68 -18.70
N THR A 95 0.27 2.63 -17.91
CA THR A 95 -1.12 3.07 -17.85
C THR A 95 -1.24 4.39 -18.59
N LEU A 96 -2.26 4.52 -19.44
CA LEU A 96 -2.56 5.76 -20.15
C LEU A 96 -3.93 6.26 -19.69
N ALA A 97 -3.98 7.48 -19.17
CA ALA A 97 -5.21 8.11 -18.69
C ALA A 97 -5.60 9.30 -19.59
N VAL A 98 -6.87 9.29 -20.01
CA VAL A 98 -7.52 10.43 -20.65
C VAL A 98 -8.41 11.07 -19.60
N LEU A 99 -7.99 12.25 -19.13
CA LEU A 99 -8.66 12.97 -18.05
C LEU A 99 -9.17 14.31 -18.60
N PRO A 100 -10.38 14.35 -19.17
CA PRO A 100 -11.01 15.61 -19.58
C PRO A 100 -11.32 16.44 -18.32
N ASP A 101 -11.29 17.77 -18.45
CA ASP A 101 -11.66 18.71 -17.38
C ASP A 101 -10.87 18.56 -16.05
N VAL A 102 -9.72 17.87 -16.11
CA VAL A 102 -8.77 17.75 -15.00
C VAL A 102 -7.52 18.57 -15.29
N GLN A 103 -7.23 19.51 -14.40
CA GLN A 103 -5.95 20.21 -14.35
C GLN A 103 -4.90 19.30 -13.74
N LEU A 104 -3.74 19.20 -14.39
CA LEU A 104 -2.65 18.32 -13.96
C LEU A 104 -1.34 19.07 -13.92
N LYS A 105 -0.54 18.82 -12.86
CA LYS A 105 0.84 19.30 -12.77
C LYS A 105 1.73 18.21 -12.19
N THR A 106 2.81 17.90 -12.90
CA THR A 106 3.87 17.01 -12.38
C THR A 106 4.93 17.82 -11.64
N PHE A 107 5.47 17.25 -10.56
CA PHE A 107 6.52 17.88 -9.76
C PHE A 107 7.57 16.86 -9.34
N HIS A 108 8.73 17.36 -8.92
CA HIS A 108 9.80 16.58 -8.31
C HIS A 108 10.29 17.36 -7.10
N VAL A 109 10.36 16.71 -5.94
CA VAL A 109 10.72 17.31 -4.66
C VAL A 109 11.91 16.56 -4.08
N MET A 110 12.94 17.31 -3.71
CA MET A 110 14.10 16.81 -2.97
C MET A 110 13.91 17.01 -1.46
N GLY A 111 14.65 16.25 -0.66
CA GLY A 111 14.52 16.30 0.80
C GLY A 111 14.89 17.64 1.43
N ASP A 112 15.65 18.47 0.70
CA ASP A 112 16.07 19.82 1.07
C ASP A 112 15.05 20.89 0.65
N ASP A 113 14.13 20.56 -0.25
CA ASP A 113 13.04 21.45 -0.68
C ASP A 113 11.91 21.51 0.35
N ILE A 114 11.85 20.53 1.28
CA ILE A 114 10.83 20.47 2.32
C ILE A 114 11.25 21.35 3.51
N PRO A 115 10.53 22.43 3.83
CA PRO A 115 10.80 23.25 5.00
C PRO A 115 10.74 22.41 6.29
N GLU A 116 11.71 22.59 7.19
CA GLU A 116 11.78 21.80 8.43
C GLU A 116 10.72 22.21 9.46
N ASP A 117 10.39 23.50 9.53
CA ASP A 117 9.51 24.08 10.54
C ASP A 117 8.08 24.27 9.99
N LEU A 118 7.35 23.17 9.88
CA LEU A 118 5.90 23.19 9.60
C LEU A 118 5.18 24.10 10.61
N GLY A 119 4.44 25.10 10.10
CA GLY A 119 3.73 26.10 10.91
C GLY A 119 4.47 27.43 11.12
N MET A 120 5.77 27.51 10.82
CA MET A 120 6.50 28.80 10.75
C MET A 120 6.53 29.37 9.32
N VAL A 121 6.27 28.51 8.33
CA VAL A 121 6.18 28.86 6.91
C VAL A 121 4.70 28.92 6.51
N SER A 122 4.33 29.92 5.70
CA SER A 122 2.97 30.02 5.17
C SER A 122 2.64 28.85 4.24
N SER A 123 1.36 28.53 4.08
CA SER A 123 0.93 27.47 3.14
C SER A 123 1.45 27.75 1.70
N ASP A 124 1.39 29.00 1.25
CA ASP A 124 1.83 29.40 -0.08
C ASP A 124 3.34 29.28 -0.26
N ASP A 125 4.13 29.70 0.74
CA ASP A 125 5.59 29.56 0.70
C ASP A 125 6.00 28.08 0.69
N TRP A 126 5.30 27.25 1.48
CA TRP A 126 5.53 25.81 1.48
C TRP A 126 5.22 25.21 0.10
N LYS A 127 4.06 25.55 -0.49
CA LYS A 127 3.67 25.13 -1.85
C LYS A 127 4.72 25.54 -2.87
N ASN A 128 5.23 26.77 -2.80
CA ASN A 128 6.25 27.27 -3.71
C ASN A 128 7.55 26.46 -3.63
N ASN A 129 8.02 26.13 -2.42
CA ASN A 129 9.26 25.37 -2.22
C ASN A 129 9.18 23.97 -2.82
N VAL A 130 8.03 23.30 -2.71
CA VAL A 130 7.83 21.95 -3.28
C VAL A 130 7.37 21.96 -4.74
N GLY A 131 7.43 23.11 -5.42
CA GLY A 131 7.06 23.24 -6.82
C GLY A 131 5.55 23.18 -7.09
N LEU A 132 4.71 23.28 -6.06
CA LEU A 132 3.25 23.31 -6.13
C LEU A 132 2.66 24.74 -6.10
N GLY A 133 3.52 25.75 -6.13
CA GLY A 133 3.14 27.15 -6.26
C GLY A 133 2.13 27.38 -7.39
N ASN A 134 1.08 28.16 -7.08
CA ASN A 134 0.00 28.55 -7.98
C ASN A 134 -0.92 27.42 -8.49
N PHE A 135 -0.82 26.20 -7.96
CA PHE A 135 -1.76 25.12 -8.30
C PHE A 135 -3.11 25.26 -7.56
N ASP A 136 -3.17 26.12 -6.53
CA ASP A 136 -4.35 26.33 -5.70
C ASP A 136 -5.00 27.70 -5.95
N ASN A 137 -6.23 27.70 -6.47
CA ASN A 137 -7.09 28.87 -6.63
C ASN A 137 -8.61 28.52 -6.67
N GLY A 138 -9.01 27.30 -6.30
CA GLY A 138 -10.35 26.77 -6.58
C GLY A 138 -10.95 25.94 -5.44
N VAL A 139 -12.25 25.64 -5.53
CA VAL A 139 -13.03 24.99 -4.47
C VAL A 139 -12.85 23.46 -4.45
N ASP A 140 -12.44 22.85 -5.57
CA ASP A 140 -12.35 21.39 -5.71
C ASP A 140 -11.14 20.80 -4.95
N ASP A 141 -11.30 19.59 -4.44
CA ASP A 141 -10.26 18.85 -3.72
C ASP A 141 -9.15 18.36 -4.66
N GLU A 142 -7.90 18.46 -4.21
CA GLU A 142 -6.75 17.95 -4.96
C GLU A 142 -6.54 16.44 -4.75
N VAL A 143 -6.02 15.80 -5.79
CA VAL A 143 -5.57 14.41 -5.76
C VAL A 143 -4.07 14.37 -6.04
N PHE A 144 -3.30 13.79 -5.11
CA PHE A 144 -1.86 13.62 -5.22
C PHE A 144 -1.51 12.15 -5.49
N MET A 145 -0.73 11.92 -6.55
CA MET A 145 -0.14 10.63 -6.88
C MET A 145 1.38 10.72 -6.70
N LEU A 146 1.95 9.94 -5.78
CA LEU A 146 3.34 10.09 -5.32
C LEU A 146 4.20 8.84 -5.55
N PHE A 147 5.44 9.07 -6.00
CA PHE A 147 6.47 8.07 -6.19
C PHE A 147 7.79 8.51 -5.52
N PRO A 148 7.94 8.28 -4.21
CA PRO A 148 9.18 8.53 -3.50
C PRO A 148 10.25 7.47 -3.83
N SER A 149 11.51 7.90 -3.89
CA SER A 149 12.64 6.98 -3.86
C SER A 149 12.79 6.33 -2.47
N PRO A 150 13.43 5.16 -2.34
CA PRO A 150 13.78 4.59 -1.04
C PRO A 150 14.63 5.53 -0.16
N SER A 151 15.50 6.36 -0.76
CA SER A 151 16.31 7.33 -0.02
C SER A 151 15.50 8.49 0.53
N PHE A 152 14.33 8.78 -0.05
CA PHE A 152 13.41 9.82 0.42
C PHE A 152 12.58 9.37 1.64
N GLN A 153 12.65 8.10 2.06
CA GLN A 153 11.80 7.54 3.14
C GLN A 153 11.77 8.35 4.44
N ASN A 154 12.92 8.93 4.86
CA ASN A 154 13.02 9.72 6.09
C ASN A 154 12.40 11.13 5.96
N LYS A 155 11.98 11.50 4.76
CA LYS A 155 11.39 12.79 4.41
C LYS A 155 9.94 12.66 3.98
N VAL A 156 9.47 11.44 3.64
CA VAL A 156 8.08 11.16 3.23
C VAL A 156 7.09 11.67 4.27
N ASP A 157 7.26 11.32 5.55
CA ASP A 157 6.31 11.72 6.59
C ASP A 157 6.23 13.25 6.75
N LYS A 158 7.37 13.94 6.66
CA LYS A 158 7.41 15.42 6.67
C LYS A 158 6.72 16.01 5.44
N PHE A 159 6.93 15.41 4.28
CA PHE A 159 6.30 15.84 3.04
C PHE A 159 4.78 15.64 3.08
N LEU A 160 4.31 14.47 3.53
CA LEU A 160 2.89 14.17 3.72
C LEU A 160 2.25 15.09 4.77
N GLY A 161 2.96 15.39 5.86
CA GLY A 161 2.53 16.36 6.85
C GLY A 161 2.39 17.78 6.27
N GLY A 162 3.33 18.17 5.42
CA GLY A 162 3.25 19.44 4.69
C GLY A 162 2.13 19.49 3.65
N LEU A 163 1.88 18.39 2.92
CA LEU A 163 0.72 18.27 2.03
C LEU A 163 -0.59 18.39 2.81
N SER A 164 -0.70 17.72 3.96
CA SER A 164 -1.89 17.79 4.82
C SER A 164 -2.10 19.20 5.40
N TYR A 165 -1.02 19.95 5.63
CA TYR A 165 -1.07 21.35 6.05
C TYR A 165 -1.49 22.29 4.91
N ALA A 166 -0.92 22.10 3.72
CA ALA A 166 -1.11 22.97 2.57
C ALA A 166 -2.41 22.70 1.79
N PHE A 167 -2.87 21.43 1.80
CA PHE A 167 -4.03 20.89 1.09
C PHE A 167 -4.82 19.93 2.01
N PRO A 168 -5.56 20.45 3.01
CA PRO A 168 -6.15 19.62 4.07
C PRO A 168 -7.22 18.63 3.63
N THR A 169 -7.89 18.88 2.52
CA THR A 169 -8.96 18.02 1.98
C THR A 169 -8.47 17.11 0.86
N SER A 170 -7.18 17.18 0.52
CA SER A 170 -6.63 16.41 -0.60
C SER A 170 -6.56 14.92 -0.33
N THR A 171 -6.73 14.13 -1.40
CA THR A 171 -6.50 12.68 -1.36
C THR A 171 -5.10 12.38 -1.86
N THR A 172 -4.32 11.63 -1.08
CA THR A 172 -2.94 11.24 -1.47
C THR A 172 -2.82 9.73 -1.59
N PHE A 173 -2.24 9.26 -2.69
CA PHE A 173 -1.93 7.84 -2.92
C PHE A 173 -0.62 7.70 -3.71
N GLY A 174 -0.10 6.49 -3.80
CA GLY A 174 1.17 6.25 -4.48
C GLY A 174 1.90 5.00 -4.02
N GLY A 175 3.10 4.81 -4.54
CA GLY A 175 3.95 3.66 -4.26
C GLY A 175 5.41 4.06 -4.14
N VAL A 176 6.14 3.41 -3.22
CA VAL A 176 7.59 3.65 -3.09
C VAL A 176 8.31 2.91 -4.22
N ALA A 177 9.21 3.62 -4.91
CA ALA A 177 10.03 3.02 -5.95
C ALA A 177 10.85 1.86 -5.37
N SER A 178 10.98 0.78 -6.14
CA SER A 178 11.63 -0.44 -5.66
C SER A 178 12.58 -1.04 -6.69
N THR A 179 13.39 -2.00 -6.24
CA THR A 179 14.35 -2.73 -7.07
C THR A 179 14.45 -4.19 -6.65
N VAL A 180 14.72 -5.07 -7.61
CA VAL A 180 14.92 -6.51 -7.38
C VAL A 180 16.14 -6.80 -6.52
N SER A 181 17.16 -5.93 -6.57
CA SER A 181 18.41 -6.07 -5.82
C SER A 181 18.61 -4.90 -4.87
N SER A 182 19.13 -5.19 -3.67
CA SER A 182 19.57 -4.17 -2.71
C SER A 182 20.80 -3.38 -3.18
N LEU A 183 21.50 -3.87 -4.21
CA LEU A 183 22.68 -3.20 -4.80
C LEU A 183 22.32 -2.22 -5.91
N SER A 184 21.10 -2.31 -6.46
CA SER A 184 20.61 -1.36 -7.47
C SER A 184 19.91 -0.18 -6.81
N ARG A 185 20.07 1.02 -7.40
CA ARG A 185 19.31 2.19 -6.97
C ARG A 185 18.00 2.28 -7.74
N ALA A 186 16.92 2.53 -7.01
CA ALA A 186 15.64 2.82 -7.62
C ALA A 186 15.72 4.11 -8.47
N ARG A 187 14.86 4.18 -9.48
CA ARG A 187 14.79 5.31 -10.41
C ARG A 187 13.38 5.87 -10.44
N LEU A 188 13.28 7.16 -10.66
CA LEU A 188 12.03 7.87 -10.87
C LEU A 188 12.04 8.46 -12.27
N PHE A 189 10.89 8.48 -12.92
CA PHE A 189 10.74 8.97 -14.28
C PHE A 189 9.77 10.14 -14.29
N ARG A 190 10.13 11.21 -15.02
CA ARG A 190 9.27 12.37 -15.21
C ARG A 190 9.39 12.91 -16.62
N TYR A 191 8.30 13.30 -17.23
CA TYR A 191 8.25 14.05 -18.48
C TYR A 191 7.03 14.95 -18.49
N SER A 192 7.15 16.11 -19.13
CA SER A 192 5.99 16.91 -19.51
C SER A 192 6.21 17.58 -20.87
N SER A 193 5.20 17.53 -21.73
CA SER A 193 5.18 18.29 -23.00
C SER A 193 4.81 19.77 -22.76
N ILE A 194 4.12 20.06 -21.64
CA ILE A 194 3.71 21.40 -21.25
C ILE A 194 4.90 22.05 -20.53
N ASN A 195 5.55 23.00 -21.19
CA ASN A 195 6.72 23.71 -20.66
C ASN A 195 6.38 24.52 -19.40
N VAL A 196 6.41 23.87 -18.24
CA VAL A 196 6.43 24.51 -16.92
C VAL A 196 7.76 24.17 -16.26
N GLY A 197 8.83 24.82 -16.73
CA GLY A 197 10.17 24.76 -16.11
C GLY A 197 11.02 23.51 -16.36
N GLY A 198 10.59 22.59 -17.24
CA GLY A 198 11.36 21.41 -17.64
C GLY A 198 12.22 21.61 -18.90
N THR A 199 13.08 20.62 -19.20
CA THR A 199 13.96 20.62 -20.40
C THR A 199 13.23 20.26 -21.70
N GLY A 200 11.94 19.91 -21.63
CA GLY A 200 11.20 19.28 -22.73
C GLY A 200 11.70 17.87 -23.08
N GLN A 201 12.52 17.27 -22.20
CA GLN A 201 13.07 15.92 -22.35
C GLN A 201 12.66 15.04 -21.17
N PRO A 202 12.54 13.71 -21.37
CA PRO A 202 12.33 12.78 -20.27
C PRO A 202 13.49 12.81 -19.26
N GLU A 203 13.14 12.89 -17.99
CA GLU A 203 14.08 12.90 -16.86
C GLU A 203 14.09 11.52 -16.20
N THR A 204 15.30 11.03 -15.87
CA THR A 204 15.52 9.85 -15.03
C THR A 204 16.25 10.31 -13.77
N LEU A 205 15.58 10.20 -12.63
CA LEU A 205 16.03 10.71 -11.34
C LEU A 205 16.36 9.54 -10.42
N THR A 206 17.32 9.71 -9.51
CA THR A 206 17.74 8.65 -8.57
C THR A 206 17.26 8.88 -7.14
N ASP A 207 16.70 10.05 -6.87
CA ASP A 207 16.32 10.48 -5.52
C ASP A 207 15.17 11.50 -5.54
N GLY A 208 14.60 11.78 -4.37
CA GLY A 208 13.46 12.66 -4.19
C GLY A 208 12.11 11.93 -4.29
N CYS A 209 11.06 12.71 -4.51
CA CYS A 209 9.72 12.23 -4.78
C CYS A 209 9.22 12.85 -6.08
N VAL A 210 8.89 12.02 -7.06
CA VAL A 210 8.14 12.46 -8.25
C VAL A 210 6.66 12.33 -7.94
N GLY A 211 5.86 13.29 -8.37
CA GLY A 211 4.42 13.18 -8.22
C GLY A 211 3.64 13.93 -9.29
N ALA A 212 2.35 13.66 -9.33
CA ALA A 212 1.38 14.49 -10.02
C ALA A 212 0.34 14.98 -9.01
N VAL A 213 -0.08 16.22 -9.19
CA VAL A 213 -1.28 16.77 -8.58
C VAL A 213 -2.34 16.94 -9.65
N LEU A 214 -3.55 16.50 -9.33
CA LEU A 214 -4.72 16.52 -10.20
C LEU A 214 -5.86 17.26 -9.50
N LYS A 215 -6.66 18.03 -10.25
CA LYS A 215 -7.80 18.80 -9.73
C LYS A 215 -8.85 18.98 -10.83
N GLY A 216 -10.14 18.96 -10.49
CA GLY A 216 -11.25 19.11 -11.44
C GLY A 216 -12.19 17.91 -11.38
N ASP A 217 -12.63 17.40 -12.53
CA ASP A 217 -13.53 16.23 -12.61
C ASP A 217 -12.78 14.92 -12.35
N ILE A 218 -12.34 14.74 -11.11
CA ILE A 218 -11.64 13.55 -10.65
C ILE A 218 -11.99 13.24 -9.20
N GLN A 219 -12.31 11.97 -8.94
CA GLN A 219 -12.47 11.46 -7.59
C GLN A 219 -11.69 10.15 -7.46
N VAL A 220 -10.96 10.01 -6.36
CA VAL A 220 -10.17 8.80 -6.06
C VAL A 220 -10.57 8.26 -4.69
N LYS A 221 -10.98 6.99 -4.64
CA LYS A 221 -11.18 6.27 -3.38
C LYS A 221 -9.96 5.39 -3.14
N VAL A 222 -9.27 5.61 -2.03
CA VAL A 222 -8.07 4.84 -1.65
C VAL A 222 -8.45 3.73 -0.68
N MET A 223 -8.07 2.50 -1.02
CA MET A 223 -8.21 1.33 -0.16
C MET A 223 -6.81 0.81 0.20
N VAL A 224 -6.61 0.43 1.46
CA VAL A 224 -5.29 -0.01 1.96
C VAL A 224 -5.41 -1.37 2.65
N SER A 225 -4.72 -2.35 2.07
CA SER A 225 -4.38 -3.61 2.75
C SER A 225 -3.07 -3.42 3.51
N GLN A 226 -3.05 -3.81 4.79
CA GLN A 226 -1.83 -3.74 5.61
C GLN A 226 -0.92 -4.94 5.34
N GLY A 227 -1.45 -6.06 4.86
CA GLY A 227 -0.71 -7.30 4.64
C GLY A 227 -0.02 -7.80 5.91
N ALA A 228 -0.68 -7.58 7.05
CA ALA A 228 -0.16 -7.87 8.37
C ALA A 228 -1.13 -8.84 9.05
N LYS A 229 -0.74 -10.12 9.11
CA LYS A 229 -1.53 -11.16 9.77
C LYS A 229 -1.34 -11.04 11.29
N PRO A 230 -2.40 -10.90 12.08
CA PRO A 230 -2.28 -10.87 13.53
C PRO A 230 -1.79 -12.22 14.07
N VAL A 231 -0.92 -12.18 15.08
CA VAL A 231 -0.39 -13.38 15.76
C VAL A 231 -0.40 -13.22 17.28
N GLY A 232 -0.64 -14.34 17.98
CA GLY A 232 -0.77 -14.35 19.43
C GLY A 232 -2.01 -13.60 19.93
N GLY A 233 -2.01 -13.29 21.23
CA GLY A 233 -3.12 -12.61 21.88
C GLY A 233 -3.11 -11.09 21.73
N ILE A 234 -4.13 -10.44 22.28
CA ILE A 234 -4.17 -9.00 22.46
C ILE A 234 -3.66 -8.67 23.86
N TYR A 235 -2.77 -7.70 23.95
CA TYR A 235 -2.11 -7.29 25.18
C TYR A 235 -2.46 -5.85 25.54
N ARG A 236 -2.32 -5.48 26.81
CA ARG A 236 -2.34 -4.09 27.28
C ARG A 236 -0.95 -3.63 27.65
N VAL A 237 -0.60 -2.41 27.25
CA VAL A 237 0.62 -1.75 27.65
C VAL A 237 0.56 -1.43 29.15
N VAL A 238 1.49 -1.99 29.93
CA VAL A 238 1.61 -1.76 31.37
C VAL A 238 2.57 -0.62 31.67
N SER A 239 3.63 -0.51 30.87
CA SER A 239 4.64 0.55 30.95
C SER A 239 5.18 0.88 29.57
N GLY A 240 5.25 2.18 29.26
CA GLY A 240 5.86 2.73 28.06
C GLY A 240 6.14 4.21 28.26
N GLU A 241 7.04 4.77 27.47
CA GLU A 241 7.42 6.18 27.48
C GLU A 241 7.83 6.60 26.08
N GLY A 242 7.26 7.71 25.58
CA GLY A 242 7.48 8.15 24.20
C GLY A 242 7.13 7.04 23.22
N SER A 243 8.06 6.67 22.32
CA SER A 243 7.86 5.59 21.36
C SER A 243 8.30 4.20 21.86
N THR A 244 8.66 4.07 23.14
CA THR A 244 9.18 2.83 23.72
C THR A 244 8.12 2.12 24.56
N VAL A 245 7.89 0.84 24.26
CA VAL A 245 7.05 -0.05 25.07
C VAL A 245 7.93 -0.94 25.93
N GLY A 246 7.75 -0.87 27.25
CA GLY A 246 8.55 -1.61 28.21
C GLY A 246 7.96 -2.98 28.57
N ALA A 247 6.67 -3.00 28.96
CA ALA A 247 6.03 -4.22 29.43
C ALA A 247 4.56 -4.27 29.04
N ILE A 248 4.10 -5.49 28.80
CA ILE A 248 2.73 -5.82 28.37
C ILE A 248 2.15 -6.92 29.25
N VAL A 249 0.82 -6.97 29.33
CA VAL A 249 0.07 -8.05 29.97
C VAL A 249 -1.05 -8.50 29.04
N LEU A 250 -1.33 -9.80 29.00
CA LEU A 250 -2.39 -10.32 28.15
C LEU A 250 -3.77 -9.76 28.57
N ASP A 251 -4.54 -9.29 27.60
CA ASP A 251 -5.95 -8.95 27.75
C ASP A 251 -6.77 -10.17 27.32
N GLU A 252 -7.07 -11.05 28.28
CA GLU A 252 -7.80 -12.31 28.05
C GLU A 252 -9.15 -12.05 27.37
N ALA A 253 -9.93 -11.10 27.88
CA ALA A 253 -11.24 -10.77 27.33
C ALA A 253 -11.15 -10.28 25.88
N ALA A 254 -10.20 -9.39 25.57
CA ALA A 254 -10.02 -8.92 24.20
C ALA A 254 -9.52 -10.03 23.26
N THR A 255 -8.71 -10.95 23.79
CA THR A 255 -8.18 -12.08 23.02
C THR A 255 -9.29 -13.07 22.69
N GLU A 256 -10.13 -13.41 23.66
CA GLU A 256 -11.31 -14.28 23.48
C GLU A 256 -12.30 -13.65 22.48
N GLU A 257 -12.63 -12.35 22.63
CA GLU A 257 -13.49 -11.62 21.68
C GLU A 257 -12.96 -11.66 20.25
N ALA A 258 -11.63 -11.55 20.07
CA ALA A 258 -11.00 -11.59 18.76
C ALA A 258 -11.02 -13.02 18.16
N GLN A 259 -10.75 -14.04 18.98
CA GLN A 259 -10.77 -15.45 18.55
C GLN A 259 -12.17 -15.90 18.16
N GLU A 260 -13.18 -15.56 18.97
CA GLU A 260 -14.59 -15.83 18.61
C GLU A 260 -14.93 -15.16 17.27
N GLY A 261 -14.51 -13.91 17.08
CA GLY A 261 -14.73 -13.19 15.81
C GLY A 261 -14.05 -13.84 14.60
N ASP A 262 -12.87 -14.43 14.78
CA ASP A 262 -12.11 -15.10 13.71
C ASP A 262 -12.76 -16.45 13.33
N GLU A 263 -13.31 -17.22 14.29
CA GLU A 263 -13.97 -18.52 14.02
C GLU A 263 -15.27 -18.41 13.20
N TYR A 264 -16.08 -17.35 13.35
CA TYR A 264 -17.36 -17.20 12.64
C TYR A 264 -17.25 -17.02 11.10
N VAL A 265 -16.04 -16.87 10.56
CA VAL A 265 -15.81 -16.59 9.13
C VAL A 265 -15.11 -17.76 8.41
N ASP A 266 -14.49 -18.69 9.16
CA ASP A 266 -13.69 -19.80 8.62
C ASP A 266 -14.51 -21.03 8.20
N ASP A 267 -15.83 -21.05 8.46
CA ASP A 267 -16.76 -22.14 8.07
C ASP A 267 -17.00 -22.24 6.53
N GLY A 268 -16.14 -21.67 5.69
CA GLY A 268 -16.36 -21.50 4.25
C GLY A 268 -15.20 -21.84 3.30
N GLU A 269 -14.03 -22.25 3.79
CA GLU A 269 -12.94 -22.77 2.96
C GLU A 269 -12.69 -24.25 3.31
N ASP A 270 -13.18 -25.15 2.45
CA ASP A 270 -12.83 -26.57 2.46
C ASP A 270 -11.32 -26.73 2.20
N ASP A 271 -10.51 -26.82 3.26
CA ASP A 271 -9.17 -27.39 3.18
C ASP A 271 -9.28 -28.92 3.17
N ASP A 272 -9.51 -29.47 1.97
CA ASP A 272 -9.19 -30.87 1.65
C ASP A 272 -7.66 -31.04 1.68
N ASP A 273 -7.09 -31.28 2.86
CA ASP A 273 -5.76 -31.89 3.03
C ASP A 273 -5.78 -32.82 4.25
N ASP A 274 -6.59 -33.88 4.13
CA ASP A 274 -6.43 -35.12 4.91
C ASP A 274 -5.15 -35.82 4.47
N GLU A 275 -4.09 -35.75 5.28
CA GLU A 275 -3.20 -36.88 5.66
C GLU A 275 -1.86 -36.39 6.25
N GLU A 276 -1.72 -36.46 7.59
CA GLU A 276 -0.54 -36.98 8.33
C GLU A 276 -0.80 -36.81 9.85
N VAL A 277 -1.49 -37.79 10.46
CA VAL A 277 -2.04 -37.71 11.83
C VAL A 277 -1.24 -38.59 12.79
N GLU A 278 -0.70 -37.97 13.84
CA GLU A 278 -0.73 -38.38 15.27
C GLU A 278 0.42 -37.72 16.07
N GLU A 279 1.62 -37.57 15.50
CA GLU A 279 2.77 -36.97 16.22
C GLU A 279 2.78 -35.43 16.21
N GLU A 280 2.30 -34.79 15.13
CA GLU A 280 2.16 -33.33 15.06
C GLU A 280 1.10 -32.79 16.03
N ASP A 281 0.00 -33.53 16.22
CA ASP A 281 -1.12 -33.11 17.06
C ASP A 281 -0.76 -33.10 18.54
N GLU A 282 0.06 -34.04 19.00
CA GLU A 282 0.51 -34.04 20.39
C GLU A 282 1.45 -32.86 20.67
N LYS A 283 2.30 -32.49 19.70
CA LYS A 283 3.17 -31.30 19.77
C LYS A 283 2.35 -30.01 19.72
N LYS A 284 1.37 -29.91 18.83
CA LYS A 284 0.42 -28.77 18.75
C LYS A 284 -0.35 -28.61 20.06
N ARG A 285 -0.87 -29.71 20.64
CA ARG A 285 -1.60 -29.68 21.92
C ARG A 285 -0.71 -29.30 23.10
N LYS A 286 0.50 -29.85 23.22
CA LYS A 286 1.46 -29.47 24.28
C LYS A 286 1.92 -28.02 24.16
N ASN A 287 2.11 -27.53 22.94
CA ASN A 287 2.42 -26.12 22.69
C ASN A 287 1.25 -25.22 23.05
N ALA A 288 0.01 -25.60 22.71
CA ALA A 288 -1.20 -24.87 23.06
C ALA A 288 -1.44 -24.84 24.58
N GLU A 289 -1.22 -25.95 25.29
CA GLU A 289 -1.35 -26.01 26.75
C GLU A 289 -0.27 -25.16 27.45
N MET A 290 0.98 -25.20 26.96
CA MET A 290 2.07 -24.36 27.45
C MET A 290 1.80 -22.88 27.16
N ALA A 291 1.25 -22.55 25.99
CA ALA A 291 0.84 -21.20 25.62
C ALA A 291 -0.31 -20.68 26.48
N ALA A 292 -1.33 -21.50 26.72
CA ALA A 292 -2.42 -21.14 27.62
C ALA A 292 -1.93 -20.93 29.06
N ALA A 293 -1.01 -21.76 29.55
CA ALA A 293 -0.42 -21.60 30.89
C ALA A 293 0.46 -20.34 30.99
N TYR A 294 1.25 -20.05 29.96
CA TYR A 294 2.09 -18.85 29.87
C TYR A 294 1.25 -17.58 29.74
N ALA A 295 0.18 -17.63 28.96
CA ALA A 295 -0.82 -16.57 28.76
C ALA A 295 -1.55 -16.20 30.06
N LYS A 296 -1.99 -17.22 30.83
CA LYS A 296 -2.72 -17.04 32.11
C LYS A 296 -1.86 -16.46 33.24
N ALA A 297 -0.53 -16.44 33.09
CA ALA A 297 0.32 -15.72 34.02
C ALA A 297 0.12 -14.20 33.84
N ARG A 298 -0.73 -13.59 34.68
CA ARG A 298 -1.00 -12.13 34.75
C ARG A 298 0.18 -11.28 35.23
N ILE A 299 1.39 -11.66 34.86
CA ILE A 299 2.63 -10.97 35.20
C ILE A 299 2.96 -10.06 34.02
N PRO A 300 3.26 -8.77 34.24
CA PRO A 300 3.80 -7.92 33.18
C PRO A 300 5.07 -8.53 32.60
N LYS A 301 5.09 -8.74 31.28
CA LYS A 301 6.20 -9.34 30.56
C LYS A 301 6.86 -8.30 29.66
N PRO A 302 8.20 -8.35 29.51
CA PRO A 302 8.88 -7.60 28.47
C PRO A 302 8.39 -8.02 27.08
N ILE A 303 8.30 -7.06 26.16
CA ILE A 303 7.79 -7.30 24.81
C ILE A 303 8.62 -8.36 24.09
N LEU A 304 9.95 -8.27 24.17
CA LEU A 304 10.83 -9.19 23.47
C LEU A 304 10.71 -10.62 24.01
N ALA A 305 10.39 -10.78 25.30
CA ALA A 305 10.17 -12.11 25.89
C ALA A 305 8.88 -12.74 25.34
N GLU A 306 7.81 -11.96 25.23
CA GLU A 306 6.54 -12.42 24.65
C GLU A 306 6.68 -12.71 23.14
N ALA A 307 7.37 -11.85 22.38
CA ALA A 307 7.66 -12.08 20.97
C ALA A 307 8.41 -13.41 20.76
N ASN A 308 9.43 -13.68 21.59
CA ASN A 308 10.17 -14.96 21.55
C ASN A 308 9.29 -16.16 21.92
N PHE A 309 8.31 -15.97 22.79
CA PHE A 309 7.34 -17.00 23.14
C PHE A 309 6.43 -17.31 21.94
N ILE A 310 5.81 -16.28 21.35
CA ILE A 310 4.93 -16.41 20.18
C ILE A 310 5.67 -17.08 19.02
N MET A 311 6.92 -16.68 18.74
CA MET A 311 7.73 -17.28 17.67
C MET A 311 7.89 -18.80 17.75
N ARG A 312 7.76 -19.41 18.94
CA ARG A 312 7.84 -20.88 19.10
C ARG A 312 6.54 -21.60 18.75
N THR A 313 5.45 -20.85 18.67
CA THR A 313 4.09 -21.34 18.38
C THR A 313 3.67 -21.12 16.92
N LEU A 314 4.45 -20.34 16.17
CA LEU A 314 4.20 -20.02 14.77
C LEU A 314 4.73 -21.11 13.82
N SER A 315 4.20 -21.13 12.59
CA SER A 315 4.77 -21.90 11.49
C SER A 315 6.19 -21.43 11.15
N ASP A 316 6.96 -22.25 10.42
CA ASP A 316 8.33 -21.91 10.05
C ASP A 316 8.40 -20.64 9.19
N ASP A 317 7.43 -20.42 8.30
CA ASP A 317 7.31 -19.22 7.47
C ASP A 317 7.04 -17.97 8.30
N ASP A 318 6.01 -18.00 9.16
CA ASP A 318 5.66 -16.88 10.04
C ASP A 318 6.81 -16.55 11.01
N GLN A 319 7.48 -17.58 11.51
CA GLN A 319 8.67 -17.44 12.34
C GLN A 319 9.81 -16.77 11.58
N ALA A 320 10.03 -17.12 10.31
CA ALA A 320 11.02 -16.45 9.47
C ALA A 320 10.66 -14.98 9.22
N PHE A 321 9.39 -14.66 8.96
CA PHE A 321 8.94 -13.27 8.81
C PHE A 321 9.14 -12.46 10.09
N MET A 322 8.73 -12.99 11.25
CA MET A 322 8.87 -12.32 12.54
C MET A 322 10.34 -12.09 12.93
N ARG A 323 11.25 -12.99 12.56
CA ARG A 323 12.70 -12.81 12.74
C ARG A 323 13.29 -11.71 11.86
N ARG A 324 12.78 -11.55 10.63
CA ARG A 324 13.24 -10.51 9.70
C ARG A 324 12.80 -9.13 10.16
N ALA A 325 11.55 -9.00 10.57
CA ALA A 325 10.99 -7.76 11.08
C ALA A 325 9.92 -8.04 12.14
N LEU A 326 10.17 -7.58 13.37
CA LEU A 326 9.16 -7.60 14.42
C LEU A 326 8.14 -6.49 14.15
N LEU A 327 6.88 -6.87 13.96
CA LEU A 327 5.77 -5.94 13.77
C LEU A 327 4.85 -5.93 14.99
N ILE A 328 4.45 -4.72 15.39
CA ILE A 328 3.57 -4.48 16.51
C ILE A 328 2.47 -3.54 16.06
N GLY A 329 1.23 -3.94 16.27
CA GLY A 329 0.07 -3.09 16.06
C GLY A 329 -0.40 -2.47 17.35
N LEU A 330 -0.72 -1.18 17.30
CA LEU A 330 -1.32 -0.43 18.39
C LEU A 330 -2.77 -0.12 18.04
N GLU A 331 -3.70 -0.38 18.98
CA GLU A 331 -5.12 -0.13 18.77
C GLU A 331 -5.36 1.37 18.56
N ARG A 332 -6.12 1.71 17.52
CA ARG A 332 -6.54 3.08 17.24
C ARG A 332 -7.57 3.51 18.29
N GLY A 333 -7.29 4.58 19.03
CA GLY A 333 -8.23 5.13 20.01
C GLY A 333 -9.46 5.73 19.33
N GLY A 334 -10.66 5.40 19.81
CA GLY A 334 -11.92 5.99 19.35
C GLY A 334 -13.13 5.06 19.50
N ALA A 335 -14.33 5.60 19.27
CA ALA A 335 -15.59 4.84 19.18
C ALA A 335 -15.68 4.05 17.85
N MET A 336 -14.58 3.41 17.44
CA MET A 336 -14.57 2.53 16.28
C MET A 336 -15.33 1.25 16.61
N GLY A 337 -16.09 0.74 15.63
CA GLY A 337 -17.07 -0.33 15.77
C GLY A 337 -16.58 -1.53 16.58
N ARG A 338 -17.53 -2.25 17.21
CA ARG A 338 -17.23 -3.40 18.08
C ARG A 338 -16.79 -4.66 17.34
N THR A 339 -16.79 -4.67 16.01
CA THR A 339 -16.49 -5.85 15.19
C THR A 339 -15.06 -6.33 15.49
N PRO A 340 -14.88 -7.52 16.13
CA PRO A 340 -13.56 -7.97 16.55
C PRO A 340 -12.68 -8.47 15.39
N ASN A 341 -13.31 -9.06 14.37
CA ASN A 341 -12.66 -9.65 13.19
C ASN A 341 -12.21 -8.56 12.20
N GLU A 342 -10.92 -8.53 11.87
CA GLU A 342 -10.34 -7.51 10.98
C GLU A 342 -10.90 -7.55 9.55
N LEU A 343 -11.09 -8.72 8.96
CA LEU A 343 -11.59 -8.84 7.58
C LEU A 343 -13.03 -8.33 7.47
N LEU A 344 -13.87 -8.68 8.44
CA LEU A 344 -15.25 -8.20 8.47
C LEU A 344 -15.33 -6.68 8.66
N ARG A 345 -14.45 -6.10 9.50
CA ARG A 345 -14.33 -4.64 9.64
C ARG A 345 -13.98 -3.96 8.32
N LEU A 346 -13.01 -4.50 7.59
CA LEU A 346 -12.61 -3.98 6.29
C LEU A 346 -13.76 -4.05 5.29
N ALA A 347 -14.49 -5.17 5.25
CA ALA A 347 -15.69 -5.32 4.42
C ALA A 347 -16.84 -4.40 4.84
N GLN A 348 -16.87 -3.92 6.08
CA GLN A 348 -17.84 -2.93 6.58
C GLN A 348 -17.36 -1.48 6.38
N GLY A 349 -16.14 -1.27 5.87
CA GLY A 349 -15.54 0.07 5.72
C GLY A 349 -15.08 0.70 7.03
N GLU A 350 -15.03 -0.06 8.14
CA GLU A 350 -14.59 0.45 9.44
C GLU A 350 -13.06 0.61 9.55
N GLY A 351 -12.32 0.07 8.57
CA GLY A 351 -10.87 0.07 8.53
C GLY A 351 -10.22 -0.84 9.58
N HIS A 352 -8.90 -0.90 9.53
CA HIS A 352 -8.06 -1.67 10.45
C HIS A 352 -8.18 -1.15 11.89
N ARG A 353 -8.37 -2.07 12.85
CA ARG A 353 -8.41 -1.72 14.28
C ARG A 353 -7.04 -1.33 14.83
N PHE A 354 -5.99 -1.98 14.34
CA PHE A 354 -4.61 -1.73 14.74
C PHE A 354 -3.85 -0.97 13.65
N THR A 355 -3.05 0.01 14.06
CA THR A 355 -2.00 0.58 13.19
C THR A 355 -0.72 -0.23 13.42
N VAL A 356 -0.21 -0.87 12.37
CA VAL A 356 0.97 -1.73 12.44
C VAL A 356 2.26 -0.94 12.23
N HIS A 357 3.20 -1.09 13.14
CA HIS A 357 4.51 -0.45 13.14
C HIS A 357 5.61 -1.51 13.14
N GLN A 358 6.67 -1.26 12.36
CA GLN A 358 7.90 -2.04 12.45
C GLN A 358 8.73 -1.55 13.64
N VAL A 359 9.18 -2.48 14.49
CA VAL A 359 10.05 -2.16 15.61
C VAL A 359 11.41 -1.66 15.10
N ALA A 360 11.84 -0.50 15.59
CA ALA A 360 13.10 0.13 15.21
C ALA A 360 14.29 -0.46 15.99
N SER A 361 14.11 -0.70 17.29
CA SER A 361 15.13 -1.31 18.14
C SER A 361 14.53 -2.05 19.32
N ALA A 362 15.30 -2.95 19.93
CA ALA A 362 14.91 -3.68 21.13
C ALA A 362 15.99 -3.61 22.20
N GLY A 363 15.59 -3.35 23.44
CA GLY A 363 16.47 -3.35 24.61
C GLY A 363 16.82 -4.77 25.03
N MET A 364 18.09 -5.17 24.88
CA MET A 364 18.51 -6.55 25.19
C MET A 364 18.49 -6.87 26.70
N LYS A 365 18.52 -5.86 27.58
CA LYS A 365 18.60 -6.05 29.04
C LYS A 365 17.24 -6.11 29.71
N ASP A 366 16.35 -5.22 29.28
CA ASP A 366 15.02 -4.99 29.82
C ASP A 366 13.92 -5.58 28.93
N GLY A 367 14.23 -5.95 27.69
CA GLY A 367 13.30 -6.55 26.74
C GLY A 367 12.27 -5.57 26.18
N SER A 368 12.52 -4.27 26.33
CA SER A 368 11.69 -3.20 25.77
C SER A 368 11.85 -3.14 24.25
N VAL A 369 10.87 -2.55 23.57
CA VAL A 369 10.93 -2.29 22.13
C VAL A 369 10.65 -0.82 21.87
N THR A 370 11.35 -0.24 20.89
CA THR A 370 11.18 1.16 20.50
C THR A 370 10.70 1.22 19.07
N LEU A 371 9.59 1.94 18.86
CA LEU A 371 9.08 2.29 17.54
C LEU A 371 9.84 3.51 16.99
N PRO A 372 9.83 3.75 15.66
CA PRO A 372 10.48 4.90 15.06
C PRO A 372 10.12 6.21 15.76
N LEU A 373 11.10 7.08 15.99
CA LEU A 373 10.89 8.34 16.72
C LEU A 373 9.85 9.22 16.03
N GLY A 374 8.94 9.80 16.80
CA GLY A 374 7.87 10.67 16.30
C GLY A 374 6.73 9.93 15.60
N SER A 375 6.77 8.60 15.50
CA SER A 375 5.69 7.83 14.86
C SER A 375 4.46 7.67 15.75
N VAL A 376 4.66 7.44 17.05
CA VAL A 376 3.58 7.22 18.04
C VAL A 376 4.04 7.62 19.43
N ASP A 377 3.12 8.14 20.24
CA ASP A 377 3.29 8.27 21.69
C ASP A 377 2.54 7.13 22.39
N ILE A 378 3.25 6.31 23.16
CA ILE A 378 2.73 5.08 23.75
C ILE A 378 1.92 5.41 25.01
N GLU A 379 0.65 5.04 25.01
CA GLU A 379 -0.23 5.24 26.15
C GLU A 379 -0.33 3.99 27.04
N ARG A 380 -0.25 4.18 28.36
CA ARG A 380 -0.49 3.09 29.32
C ARG A 380 -1.95 2.65 29.24
N GLY A 381 -2.16 1.35 29.12
CA GLY A 381 -3.48 0.72 28.98
C GLY A 381 -3.94 0.56 27.54
N GLN A 382 -3.25 1.16 26.57
CA GLN A 382 -3.49 0.95 25.15
C GLN A 382 -3.32 -0.53 24.79
N ARG A 383 -4.16 -1.03 23.90
CA ARG A 383 -4.04 -2.40 23.41
C ARG A 383 -2.97 -2.52 22.32
N LEU A 384 -2.28 -3.65 22.35
CA LEU A 384 -1.15 -3.99 21.50
C LEU A 384 -1.33 -5.42 21.00
N ARG A 385 -1.03 -5.68 19.73
CA ARG A 385 -1.02 -7.04 19.15
C ARG A 385 0.22 -7.24 18.29
N PHE A 386 0.71 -8.47 18.20
CA PHE A 386 1.83 -8.80 17.31
C PHE A 386 1.31 -9.14 15.91
N PHE A 387 2.12 -8.86 14.90
CA PHE A 387 1.78 -9.14 13.51
C PHE A 387 2.97 -9.78 12.78
N VAL A 388 2.67 -10.55 11.74
CA VAL A 388 3.65 -11.04 10.77
C VAL A 388 3.26 -10.56 9.38
N ARG A 389 4.26 -10.36 8.51
CA ARG A 389 4.00 -10.06 7.11
C ARG A 389 3.54 -11.33 6.43
N ASP A 390 2.36 -11.28 5.79
CA ASP A 390 1.82 -12.44 5.08
C ASP A 390 1.06 -12.01 3.82
N GLY A 391 1.43 -12.61 2.68
CA GLY A 391 0.82 -12.32 1.38
C GLY A 391 -0.58 -12.93 1.23
N GLY A 392 -0.82 -14.09 1.85
CA GLY A 392 -2.16 -14.73 1.82
C GLY A 392 -3.19 -13.88 2.56
N PHE A 393 -2.83 -13.37 3.74
CA PHE A 393 -3.65 -12.43 4.49
C PHE A 393 -3.85 -11.12 3.74
N ALA A 394 -2.82 -10.58 3.08
CA ALA A 394 -2.96 -9.40 2.22
C ALA A 394 -4.02 -9.60 1.13
N LYS A 395 -4.04 -10.76 0.47
CA LYS A 395 -5.08 -11.11 -0.52
C LYS A 395 -6.48 -11.09 0.09
N ARG A 396 -6.67 -11.75 1.24
CA ARG A 396 -7.96 -11.76 1.96
C ARG A 396 -8.42 -10.36 2.37
N GLU A 397 -7.51 -9.48 2.79
CA GLU A 397 -7.84 -8.08 3.07
C GLU A 397 -8.31 -7.33 1.83
N VAL A 398 -7.64 -7.52 0.68
CA VAL A 398 -8.07 -6.90 -0.59
C VAL A 398 -9.45 -7.41 -1.01
N ASP A 399 -9.69 -8.72 -0.87
CA ASP A 399 -11.00 -9.32 -1.17
C ASP A 399 -12.10 -8.76 -0.26
N ALA A 400 -11.83 -8.64 1.05
CA ALA A 400 -12.76 -8.04 2.00
C ALA A 400 -13.07 -6.58 1.66
N LEU A 401 -12.04 -5.77 1.34
CA LEU A 401 -12.20 -4.38 0.91
C LEU A 401 -13.07 -4.29 -0.35
N TRP A 402 -12.84 -5.17 -1.33
CA TRP A 402 -13.59 -5.19 -2.58
C TRP A 402 -15.04 -5.64 -2.39
N MET A 403 -15.29 -6.61 -1.52
CA MET A 403 -16.63 -7.02 -1.13
C MET A 403 -17.39 -5.86 -0.47
N GLY A 404 -16.75 -5.15 0.45
CA GLY A 404 -17.33 -3.96 1.08
C GLY A 404 -17.65 -2.85 0.09
N TYR A 405 -16.73 -2.59 -0.84
CA TYR A 405 -16.95 -1.66 -1.94
C TYR A 405 -18.15 -2.05 -2.80
N LYS A 406 -18.21 -3.30 -3.29
CA LYS A 406 -19.33 -3.80 -4.10
C LYS A 406 -20.67 -3.70 -3.36
N LYS A 407 -20.68 -4.03 -2.07
CA LYS A 407 -21.88 -3.93 -1.23
C LYS A 407 -22.37 -2.49 -1.14
N THR A 408 -21.46 -1.53 -0.96
CA THR A 408 -21.78 -0.10 -0.90
C THR A 408 -22.38 0.37 -2.23
N CYS A 409 -21.71 0.07 -3.36
CA CYS A 409 -22.23 0.43 -4.69
C CYS A 409 -23.62 -0.17 -4.97
N LEU A 410 -23.87 -1.41 -4.53
CA LEU A 410 -25.16 -2.06 -4.70
C LEU A 410 -26.24 -1.41 -3.81
N GLN A 411 -25.89 -1.01 -2.59
CA GLN A 411 -26.80 -0.26 -1.71
C GLN A 411 -27.16 1.10 -2.30
N ASP A 412 -26.18 1.83 -2.82
CA ASP A 412 -26.39 3.14 -3.46
C ASP A 412 -27.34 3.00 -4.66
N LEU A 413 -27.14 1.98 -5.52
CA LEU A 413 -28.02 1.67 -6.65
C LEU A 413 -29.46 1.33 -6.22
N MET A 414 -29.63 0.64 -5.09
CA MET A 414 -30.96 0.26 -4.58
C MET A 414 -31.71 1.43 -3.94
N MET A 415 -30.99 2.40 -3.36
CA MET A 415 -31.58 3.57 -2.69
C MET A 415 -31.91 4.70 -3.67
N ASP A 416 -31.17 4.84 -4.78
CA ASP A 416 -31.40 5.84 -5.84
C ASP A 416 -32.68 5.58 -6.67
N GLY A 417 -33.41 4.48 -6.39
CA GLY A 417 -34.71 4.15 -6.99
C GLY A 417 -35.93 4.70 -6.25
N GLY A 418 -35.74 5.46 -5.15
CA GLY A 418 -36.82 6.09 -4.39
C GLY A 418 -36.71 7.62 -4.42
N ASP A 419 -37.83 8.31 -4.66
CA ASP A 419 -37.95 9.78 -4.67
C ASP A 419 -37.45 10.43 -3.36
N ASP A 420 -36.14 10.70 -3.24
CA ASP A 420 -35.58 11.49 -2.13
C ASP A 420 -34.50 12.44 -2.66
N ASP A 421 -34.64 13.73 -2.32
CA ASP A 421 -33.80 14.86 -2.74
C ASP A 421 -32.41 14.86 -2.05
N GLY A 422 -31.84 13.70 -1.77
CA GLY A 422 -30.52 13.51 -1.16
C GLY A 422 -29.43 13.29 -2.22
N GLU A 423 -28.24 13.87 -2.04
CA GLU A 423 -27.09 13.71 -2.94
C GLU A 423 -26.81 12.22 -3.24
N SER A 424 -27.23 11.75 -4.43
CA SER A 424 -26.84 10.46 -4.98
C SER A 424 -25.30 10.40 -5.00
N SER A 425 -24.69 9.28 -4.60
CA SER A 425 -23.23 9.17 -4.66
C SER A 425 -22.76 9.35 -6.11
N THR A 426 -22.06 10.45 -6.40
CA THR A 426 -21.60 10.81 -7.75
C THR A 426 -20.41 9.97 -8.23
N PHE A 427 -19.91 9.04 -7.41
CA PHE A 427 -18.73 8.24 -7.72
C PHE A 427 -19.04 7.11 -8.70
N THR A 428 -18.68 7.31 -9.96
CA THR A 428 -18.70 6.24 -10.99
C THR A 428 -17.27 5.79 -11.29
N PRO A 429 -16.85 4.58 -10.88
CA PRO A 429 -15.48 4.12 -11.09
C PRO A 429 -15.18 3.95 -12.58
N SER A 430 -14.15 4.63 -13.08
CA SER A 430 -13.70 4.49 -14.48
C SER A 430 -12.47 3.57 -14.62
N ALA A 431 -11.72 3.35 -13.54
CA ALA A 431 -10.53 2.51 -13.51
C ALA A 431 -10.21 2.07 -12.08
N CYS A 432 -9.42 1.01 -11.95
CA CYS A 432 -8.82 0.56 -10.69
C CYS A 432 -7.31 0.46 -10.85
N MET A 433 -6.57 1.07 -9.91
CA MET A 433 -5.12 1.00 -9.87
C MET A 433 -4.68 0.22 -8.65
N VAL A 434 -3.78 -0.76 -8.83
CA VAL A 434 -3.30 -1.60 -7.73
C VAL A 434 -1.80 -1.41 -7.57
N MET A 435 -1.39 -0.97 -6.38
CA MET A 435 0.03 -0.74 -6.06
C MET A 435 0.47 -1.68 -4.94
N PRO A 436 1.01 -2.87 -5.26
CA PRO A 436 1.50 -3.79 -4.25
C PRO A 436 2.81 -3.27 -3.67
N THR A 437 2.98 -3.43 -2.37
CA THR A 437 4.27 -3.19 -1.71
C THR A 437 5.19 -4.40 -1.87
N MET A 438 6.51 -4.20 -1.87
CA MET A 438 7.50 -5.29 -2.03
C MET A 438 7.21 -6.50 -1.15
N ASP A 439 7.42 -7.70 -1.72
CA ASP A 439 7.19 -9.01 -1.10
C ASP A 439 5.72 -9.33 -0.73
N ARG A 440 4.77 -8.43 -1.05
CA ARG A 440 3.31 -8.65 -0.86
C ARG A 440 2.55 -8.83 -2.16
N GLY A 441 3.22 -8.58 -3.28
CA GLY A 441 2.67 -8.76 -4.61
C GLY A 441 2.50 -10.24 -4.89
N ALA A 442 3.61 -10.98 -4.96
CA ALA A 442 3.62 -12.40 -5.30
C ALA A 442 2.53 -13.17 -4.54
N LYS A 443 1.49 -13.57 -5.29
CA LYS A 443 0.27 -14.33 -4.89
C LYS A 443 -1.04 -13.52 -4.86
N LEU A 444 -1.02 -12.20 -5.05
CA LEU A 444 -2.25 -11.42 -5.26
C LEU A 444 -2.95 -11.88 -6.54
N PHE A 445 -2.18 -12.03 -7.62
CA PHE A 445 -2.69 -12.40 -8.96
C PHE A 445 -2.01 -13.64 -9.56
N GLY A 446 -1.30 -14.42 -8.73
CA GLY A 446 -0.47 -15.55 -9.16
C GLY A 446 -1.23 -16.78 -9.66
N THR A 447 -0.63 -17.46 -10.64
CA THR A 447 -1.06 -18.64 -11.41
C THR A 447 -1.54 -19.84 -10.58
N SER A 448 -2.76 -19.76 -10.06
CA SER A 448 -3.52 -20.92 -9.65
C SER A 448 -4.00 -21.68 -10.90
N LYS A 449 -3.76 -22.99 -10.97
CA LYS A 449 -4.42 -23.89 -11.95
C LYS A 449 -5.94 -23.88 -11.83
N SER A 450 -6.49 -23.31 -10.76
CA SER A 450 -7.90 -22.98 -10.60
C SER A 450 -8.13 -21.57 -11.12
N GLY A 451 -8.85 -21.46 -12.25
CA GLY A 451 -9.19 -20.23 -12.96
C GLY A 451 -10.18 -19.33 -12.21
N SER A 452 -9.85 -18.91 -10.98
CA SER A 452 -10.58 -17.86 -10.30
C SER A 452 -10.40 -16.55 -11.08
N LYS A 453 -11.50 -16.08 -11.66
CA LYS A 453 -11.56 -14.81 -12.38
C LYS A 453 -11.06 -13.68 -11.48
N GLY A 454 -10.07 -12.93 -11.95
CA GLY A 454 -9.55 -11.75 -11.27
C GLY A 454 -10.59 -10.63 -11.21
N TYR A 455 -10.23 -9.51 -10.62
CA TYR A 455 -11.10 -8.34 -10.47
C TYR A 455 -11.58 -7.86 -11.85
N GLU A 456 -12.89 -7.94 -12.08
CA GLU A 456 -13.57 -7.44 -13.28
C GLU A 456 -13.51 -5.89 -13.29
N SER A 457 -12.40 -5.38 -13.79
CA SER A 457 -12.16 -3.98 -14.13
C SER A 457 -11.59 -3.97 -15.55
N SER A 458 -12.11 -3.11 -16.42
CA SER A 458 -11.62 -2.97 -17.81
C SER A 458 -10.16 -2.53 -17.92
N ALA A 459 -9.54 -2.12 -16.80
CA ALA A 459 -8.11 -1.95 -16.66
C ALA A 459 -7.67 -2.24 -15.21
N VAL A 460 -6.74 -3.17 -15.04
CA VAL A 460 -5.90 -3.29 -13.84
C VAL A 460 -4.49 -2.85 -14.27
N ALA A 461 -3.96 -1.82 -13.62
CA ALA A 461 -2.60 -1.35 -13.82
C ALA A 461 -1.95 -0.89 -12.51
#